data_AF-A0A3D0U8E7-F1
#
_entry.id   AF-A0A3D0U8E7-F1
#
_cell.length_a   1.000
_cell.length_b   1.000
_cell.length_c   1.000
_cell.angle_alpha   90.00
_cell.angle_beta   90.00
_cell.angle_gamma   90.00
#
_symmetry.space_group_name_H-M   'P 1'
#
loop_
_entity.id
_entity.type
_entity.pdbx_description
1 polymer ?
#
loop_
_entity_poly.entity_id
_entity_poly.type
_entity_poly.pdbx_seq_one_letter_code
_entity_poly.pdbx_strand_id
1 'polypeptide(L)'
;MKRVASGVVRGLLSLSVALLVCAAVFVGVARELVYQVDDFQAELVGFVNERTDFALELESITGSWSGLAPRFSLRGVALRLAQSETPPLHIDKLDLEILLLRSLVNLEPRLRLRVAGANGHAWYQDNHLVLSGFDGLTQSDASEADSTEQGESDQTLLDLILAQPRIEFSDSAIRIEGLYPEPVLLGVHRFRTEAGKRRRYLLGEFTADGPSKIRFELKGKVSGSVFQQGSLSGGLYAQVDNADWLPWVPAAKRGIASASLANLNGGGRFWLNFSKGEIKEILSDVQFSNIELETSNEIKPPHILNL
;
A
#
# COMPACT_ATOMS: atom_id res chain seq x y z
N MET A 1 46.47 -27.69 -25.05
CA MET A 1 45.38 -27.20 -24.17
C MET A 1 45.61 -25.77 -23.63
N LYS A 2 46.83 -25.39 -23.18
CA LYS A 2 47.12 -24.03 -22.65
C LYS A 2 46.88 -22.85 -23.62
N ARG A 3 47.09 -23.01 -24.93
CA ARG A 3 46.89 -21.93 -25.93
C ARG A 3 45.42 -21.64 -26.27
N VAL A 4 44.56 -22.66 -26.20
CA VAL A 4 43.10 -22.50 -26.42
C VAL A 4 42.47 -21.82 -25.21
N ALA A 5 42.88 -22.20 -24.00
CA ALA A 5 42.44 -21.56 -22.76
C ALA A 5 42.79 -20.06 -22.73
N SER A 6 43.99 -19.65 -23.17
CA SER A 6 44.33 -18.21 -23.19
C SER A 6 43.59 -17.42 -24.28
N GLY A 7 43.24 -18.05 -25.40
CA GLY A 7 42.41 -17.45 -26.44
C GLY A 7 40.97 -17.21 -25.96
N VAL A 8 40.37 -18.20 -25.30
CA VAL A 8 39.03 -18.08 -24.71
C VAL A 8 39.01 -17.02 -23.62
N VAL A 9 39.99 -17.01 -22.71
CA VAL A 9 40.07 -16.00 -21.64
C VAL A 9 40.22 -14.59 -22.22
N ARG A 10 41.04 -14.41 -23.27
CA ARG A 10 41.20 -13.11 -23.95
C ARG A 10 39.93 -12.65 -24.65
N GLY A 11 39.20 -13.55 -25.32
CA GLY A 11 37.91 -13.23 -25.94
C GLY A 11 36.84 -12.88 -24.92
N LEU A 12 36.77 -13.61 -23.80
CA LEU A 12 35.85 -13.33 -22.70
C LEU A 12 36.18 -11.97 -22.04
N LEU A 13 37.46 -11.67 -21.86
CA LEU A 13 37.93 -10.38 -21.35
C LEU A 13 37.56 -9.25 -22.32
N SER A 14 37.82 -9.40 -23.62
CA SER A 14 37.49 -8.36 -24.60
C SER A 14 35.99 -8.10 -24.69
N LEU A 15 35.17 -9.16 -24.63
CA LEU A 15 33.71 -9.04 -24.58
C LEU A 15 33.26 -8.31 -23.32
N SER A 16 33.82 -8.68 -22.16
CA SER A 16 33.50 -8.04 -20.88
C SER A 16 33.88 -6.56 -20.88
N VAL A 17 35.06 -6.21 -21.41
CA VAL A 17 35.49 -4.81 -21.56
C VAL A 17 34.56 -4.05 -22.52
N ALA A 18 34.22 -4.63 -23.67
CA ALA A 18 33.30 -4.00 -24.61
C ALA A 18 31.93 -3.74 -23.97
N LEU A 19 31.39 -4.71 -23.22
CA LEU A 19 30.13 -4.58 -22.50
C LEU A 19 30.19 -3.50 -21.41
N LEU A 20 31.30 -3.41 -20.68
CA LEU A 20 31.52 -2.35 -19.70
C LEU A 20 31.60 -0.96 -20.33
N VAL A 21 32.26 -0.84 -21.49
CA VAL A 21 32.33 0.43 -22.23
C VAL A 21 30.94 0.82 -22.74
N CYS A 22 30.19 -0.09 -23.35
CA CYS A 22 28.81 0.17 -23.78
C CYS A 22 27.92 0.57 -22.60
N ALA A 23 28.04 -0.11 -21.46
CA ALA A 23 27.30 0.24 -20.25
C ALA A 23 27.69 1.63 -19.72
N ALA A 24 28.97 1.99 -19.75
CA ALA A 24 29.43 3.31 -19.32
C ALA A 24 28.90 4.43 -20.22
N VAL A 25 28.92 4.23 -21.54
CA VAL A 25 28.33 5.17 -22.52
C VAL A 25 26.83 5.29 -22.29
N PHE A 26 26.12 4.16 -22.15
CA PHE A 26 24.69 4.13 -21.88
C PHE A 26 24.33 4.89 -20.60
N VAL A 27 25.03 4.61 -19.49
CA VAL A 27 24.81 5.33 -18.22
C VAL A 27 25.13 6.81 -18.35
N GLY A 28 26.16 7.18 -19.11
CA GLY A 28 26.50 8.58 -19.38
C GLY A 28 25.37 9.33 -20.10
N VAL A 29 24.86 8.76 -21.20
CA VAL A 29 23.74 9.33 -21.96
C VAL A 29 22.47 9.35 -21.13
N ALA A 30 22.13 8.24 -20.45
CA ALA A 30 20.95 8.17 -19.60
C ALA A 30 20.99 9.22 -18.48
N ARG A 31 22.17 9.45 -17.89
CA ARG A 31 22.34 10.45 -16.85
C ARG A 31 22.08 11.86 -17.36
N GLU A 32 22.57 12.18 -18.55
CA GLU A 32 22.31 13.47 -19.20
C GLU A 32 20.82 13.67 -19.46
N LEU A 33 20.14 12.65 -19.99
CA LEU A 33 18.68 12.66 -20.22
C LEU A 33 17.89 12.81 -18.92
N VAL A 34 18.32 12.17 -17.83
CA VAL A 34 17.64 12.28 -16.54
C VAL A 34 17.72 13.70 -15.99
N TYR A 35 18.86 14.38 -16.12
CA TYR A 35 18.96 15.77 -15.66
C TYR A 35 18.10 16.74 -16.48
N GLN A 36 17.84 16.43 -17.75
CA GLN A 36 17.00 17.22 -18.66
C GLN A 36 15.57 16.68 -18.79
N VAL A 37 15.11 15.85 -17.84
CA VAL A 37 13.79 15.20 -17.95
C VAL A 37 12.61 16.19 -18.00
N ASP A 38 12.79 17.40 -17.46
CA ASP A 38 11.79 18.47 -17.46
C ASP A 38 11.37 18.86 -18.90
N ASP A 39 12.34 18.90 -19.82
CA ASP A 39 12.10 19.21 -21.24
C ASP A 39 11.26 18.15 -21.95
N PHE A 40 11.24 16.91 -21.42
CA PHE A 40 10.52 15.77 -21.98
C PHE A 40 9.24 15.42 -21.21
N GLN A 41 8.79 16.30 -20.31
CA GLN A 41 7.61 16.06 -19.48
C GLN A 41 6.37 15.72 -20.32
N ALA A 42 6.10 16.51 -21.36
CA ALA A 42 4.91 16.35 -22.19
C ALA A 42 4.94 15.02 -22.96
N GLU A 43 6.09 14.64 -23.49
CA GLU A 43 6.28 13.37 -24.19
C GLU A 43 6.15 12.17 -23.24
N LEU A 44 6.64 12.28 -22.01
CA LEU A 44 6.50 11.22 -21.00
C LEU A 44 5.04 11.03 -20.57
N VAL A 45 4.32 12.12 -20.33
CA VAL A 45 2.89 12.07 -20.02
C VAL A 45 2.10 11.49 -21.19
N GLY A 46 2.37 11.96 -22.42
CA GLY A 46 1.76 11.42 -23.63
C GLY A 46 2.02 9.93 -23.79
N PHE A 47 3.27 9.50 -23.60
CA PHE A 47 3.64 8.09 -23.69
C PHE A 47 2.90 7.22 -22.66
N VAL A 48 2.79 7.68 -21.41
CA VAL A 48 2.03 6.95 -20.38
C VAL A 48 0.55 6.87 -20.76
N ASN A 49 -0.05 7.98 -21.17
CA ASN A 49 -1.48 8.03 -21.51
C ASN A 49 -1.83 7.25 -22.79
N GLU A 50 -0.89 7.11 -23.72
CA GLU A 50 -1.07 6.33 -24.96
C GLU A 50 -0.80 4.83 -24.77
N ARG A 51 0.14 4.47 -23.89
CA ARG A 51 0.59 3.08 -23.71
C ARG A 51 -0.04 2.36 -22.53
N THR A 52 -0.72 3.09 -21.65
CA THR A 52 -1.36 2.54 -20.45
C THR A 52 -2.80 3.03 -20.36
N ASP A 53 -3.66 2.28 -19.67
CA ASP A 53 -5.04 2.68 -19.41
C ASP A 53 -5.17 3.76 -18.33
N PHE A 54 -4.10 4.52 -18.05
CA PHE A 54 -4.10 5.62 -17.09
C PHE A 54 -4.12 6.97 -17.80
N ALA A 55 -4.89 7.90 -17.26
CA ALA A 55 -4.71 9.33 -17.52
C ALA A 55 -3.88 9.92 -16.38
N LEU A 56 -2.61 10.17 -16.69
CA LEU A 56 -1.64 10.83 -15.85
C LEU A 56 -1.57 12.31 -16.22
N GLU A 57 -1.64 13.17 -15.21
CA GLU A 57 -1.30 14.58 -15.30
C GLU A 57 -0.29 14.89 -14.20
N LEU A 58 0.65 15.80 -14.46
CA LEU A 58 1.66 16.20 -13.49
C LEU A 58 2.07 17.65 -13.69
N GLU A 59 2.40 18.34 -12.60
CA GLU A 59 2.80 19.75 -12.62
C GLU A 59 4.25 19.91 -13.07
N SER A 60 5.17 19.16 -12.43
CA SER A 60 6.59 19.18 -12.78
C SER A 60 7.25 17.84 -12.55
N ILE A 61 8.29 17.55 -13.34
CA ILE A 61 9.15 16.39 -13.16
C ILE A 61 10.60 16.83 -13.03
N THR A 62 11.29 16.33 -12.01
CA THR A 62 12.71 16.60 -11.81
C THR A 62 13.49 15.30 -11.72
N GLY A 63 14.59 15.22 -12.46
CA GLY A 63 15.47 14.07 -12.44
C GLY A 63 16.74 14.37 -11.67
N SER A 64 17.17 13.39 -10.89
CA SER A 64 18.47 13.42 -10.23
C SER A 64 19.11 12.05 -10.30
N TRP A 65 20.42 11.98 -10.16
CA TRP A 65 21.17 10.73 -10.28
C TRP A 65 22.10 10.55 -9.09
N SER A 66 22.00 9.41 -8.40
CA SER A 66 22.85 9.06 -7.26
C SER A 66 23.45 7.68 -7.44
N GLY A 67 24.77 7.59 -7.58
CA GLY A 67 25.47 6.33 -7.83
C GLY A 67 25.00 5.65 -9.11
N LEU A 68 24.40 4.46 -9.01
CA LEU A 68 23.80 3.69 -10.11
C LEU A 68 22.27 3.66 -10.03
N ALA A 69 21.68 4.71 -9.48
CA ALA A 69 20.23 4.84 -9.36
C ALA A 69 19.77 6.21 -9.90
N PRO A 70 19.09 6.25 -11.05
CA PRO A 70 18.33 7.42 -11.44
C PRO A 70 17.13 7.57 -10.51
N ARG A 71 16.85 8.81 -10.13
CA ARG A 71 15.73 9.21 -9.32
C ARG A 71 14.90 10.24 -10.09
N PHE A 72 13.59 10.05 -10.08
CA PHE A 72 12.62 10.97 -10.62
C PHE A 72 11.72 11.43 -9.49
N SER A 73 11.51 12.74 -9.39
CA SER A 73 10.63 13.36 -8.42
C SER A 73 9.57 14.13 -9.18
N LEU A 74 8.34 13.64 -9.10
CA LEU A 74 7.17 14.24 -9.73
C LEU A 74 6.39 15.02 -8.67
N ARG A 75 5.83 16.16 -9.06
CA ARG A 75 4.97 16.98 -8.20
C ARG A 75 3.61 17.21 -8.83
N GLY A 76 2.60 17.36 -7.97
CA GLY A 76 1.23 17.65 -8.39
C GLY A 76 0.69 16.57 -9.34
N VAL A 77 0.91 15.30 -8.99
CA VAL A 77 0.51 14.16 -9.82
C VAL A 77 -0.98 13.91 -9.64
N ALA A 78 -1.74 13.93 -10.72
CA ALA A 78 -3.12 13.46 -10.76
C ALA A 78 -3.19 12.19 -11.60
N LEU A 79 -3.71 11.11 -11.01
CA LEU A 79 -3.76 9.79 -11.62
C LEU A 79 -5.19 9.23 -11.58
N ARG A 80 -5.70 8.79 -12.72
CA ARG A 80 -6.96 8.04 -12.86
C ARG A 80 -6.85 7.01 -13.97
N LEU A 81 -7.74 6.03 -14.00
CA LEU A 81 -8.01 5.21 -15.16
C LEU A 81 -8.61 6.10 -16.26
N ALA A 82 -8.18 5.89 -17.50
CA ALA A 82 -8.63 6.67 -18.66
C ALA A 82 -10.15 6.62 -18.82
N GLN A 83 -10.75 5.46 -18.52
CA GLN A 83 -12.19 5.18 -18.58
C GLN A 83 -12.96 5.60 -17.32
N SER A 84 -12.26 6.00 -16.25
CA SER A 84 -12.91 6.43 -15.00
C SER A 84 -13.50 7.83 -15.14
N GLU A 85 -14.77 7.97 -14.77
CA GLU A 85 -15.46 9.26 -14.65
C GLU A 85 -15.30 9.89 -13.26
N THR A 86 -14.64 9.19 -12.33
CA THR A 86 -14.48 9.64 -10.95
C THR A 86 -13.26 10.54 -10.78
N PRO A 87 -13.22 11.39 -9.74
CA PRO A 87 -12.10 12.30 -9.52
C PRO A 87 -10.76 11.57 -9.45
N PRO A 88 -9.69 12.14 -10.03
CA PRO A 88 -8.36 11.52 -9.97
C PRO A 88 -7.81 11.49 -8.54
N LEU A 89 -6.95 10.51 -8.28
CA LEU A 89 -6.11 10.49 -7.09
C LEU A 89 -5.06 11.58 -7.23
N HIS A 90 -5.00 12.49 -6.26
CA HIS A 90 -3.99 13.54 -6.22
C HIS A 90 -2.83 13.13 -5.32
N ILE A 91 -1.61 13.37 -5.78
CA ILE A 91 -0.38 13.06 -5.07
C ILE A 91 0.53 14.28 -5.15
N ASP A 92 0.79 14.91 -4.02
CA ASP A 92 1.63 16.12 -3.96
C ASP A 92 3.05 15.85 -4.47
N LYS A 93 3.64 14.71 -4.05
CA LYS A 93 4.99 14.32 -4.46
C LYS A 93 5.15 12.81 -4.59
N LEU A 94 5.66 12.38 -5.75
CA LEU A 94 6.00 11.00 -6.05
C LEU A 94 7.49 10.90 -6.40
N ASP A 95 8.26 10.22 -5.55
CA ASP A 95 9.66 9.89 -5.81
C ASP A 95 9.79 8.44 -6.30
N LEU A 96 10.37 8.25 -7.48
CA LEU A 96 10.76 6.96 -8.03
C LEU A 96 12.28 6.86 -8.08
N GLU A 97 12.84 5.80 -7.52
CA GLU A 97 14.28 5.51 -7.61
C GLU A 97 14.48 4.13 -8.26
N ILE A 98 15.09 4.12 -9.44
CA ILE A 98 15.32 2.88 -10.20
C ILE A 98 16.59 2.21 -9.69
N LEU A 99 16.48 0.95 -9.27
CA LEU A 99 17.62 0.16 -8.80
C LEU A 99 18.23 -0.59 -9.98
N LEU A 100 19.06 0.08 -10.80
CA LEU A 100 19.57 -0.48 -12.07
C LEU A 100 20.25 -1.84 -11.88
N LEU A 101 21.17 -1.98 -10.91
CA LEU A 101 21.86 -3.24 -10.65
C LEU A 101 20.91 -4.37 -10.23
N ARG A 102 19.95 -4.08 -9.34
CA ARG A 102 18.97 -5.09 -8.90
C ARG A 102 18.01 -5.44 -10.02
N SER A 103 17.68 -4.47 -10.87
CA SER A 103 16.81 -4.69 -12.00
C SER A 103 17.48 -5.58 -13.04
N LEU A 104 18.76 -5.33 -13.31
CA LEU A 104 19.56 -6.13 -14.24
C LEU A 104 19.81 -7.56 -13.73
N VAL A 105 20.13 -7.73 -12.44
CA VAL A 105 20.37 -9.06 -11.85
C VAL A 105 19.11 -9.91 -11.82
N ASN A 106 17.94 -9.30 -11.56
CA ASN A 106 16.66 -10.01 -11.51
C ASN A 106 15.94 -10.04 -12.86
N LEU A 107 16.46 -9.35 -13.89
CA LEU A 107 15.81 -9.15 -15.19
C LEU A 107 14.38 -8.60 -15.09
N GLU A 108 14.11 -7.81 -14.05
CA GLU A 108 12.80 -7.25 -13.74
C GLU A 108 12.95 -5.80 -13.26
N PRO A 109 12.03 -4.88 -13.58
CA PRO A 109 12.10 -3.51 -13.09
C PRO A 109 11.94 -3.47 -11.57
N ARG A 110 12.99 -3.03 -10.86
CA ARG A 110 13.00 -2.87 -9.39
C ARG A 110 13.17 -1.42 -9.01
N LEU A 111 12.14 -0.86 -8.38
CA LEU A 111 12.00 0.55 -8.03
C LEU A 111 11.82 0.72 -6.51
N ARG A 112 12.24 1.86 -5.97
CA ARG A 112 11.77 2.34 -4.67
C ARG A 112 10.77 3.45 -4.93
N LEU A 113 9.58 3.31 -4.36
CA LEU A 113 8.50 4.26 -4.49
C LEU A 113 8.32 5.00 -3.17
N ARG A 114 8.25 6.32 -3.22
CA ARG A 114 7.84 7.15 -2.09
C ARG A 114 6.75 8.10 -2.53
N VAL A 115 5.61 8.02 -1.88
CA VAL A 115 4.42 8.82 -2.13
C VAL A 115 4.25 9.72 -0.91
N ALA A 116 4.18 11.02 -1.12
CA ALA A 116 3.89 11.99 -0.06
C ALA A 116 2.71 12.86 -0.46
N GLY A 117 1.80 13.13 0.49
CA GLY A 117 0.64 13.96 0.23
C GLY A 117 -0.37 13.34 -0.74
N ALA A 118 -0.55 12.01 -0.70
CA ALA A 118 -1.60 11.39 -1.51
C ALA A 118 -2.97 11.63 -0.89
N ASN A 119 -3.88 12.24 -1.64
CA ASN A 119 -5.25 12.54 -1.24
C ASN A 119 -6.22 11.86 -2.19
N GLY A 120 -7.04 10.96 -1.65
CA GLY A 120 -8.00 10.18 -2.43
C GLY A 120 -9.35 10.07 -1.75
N HIS A 121 -10.35 9.76 -2.57
CA HIS A 121 -11.70 9.45 -2.10
C HIS A 121 -11.98 7.98 -2.37
N ALA A 122 -12.68 7.32 -1.47
CA ALA A 122 -13.12 5.96 -1.64
C ALA A 122 -14.56 5.83 -1.17
N TRP A 123 -15.32 4.93 -1.78
CA TRP A 123 -16.65 4.58 -1.35
C TRP A 123 -16.74 3.08 -1.12
N TYR A 124 -17.48 2.71 -0.10
CA TYR A 124 -17.79 1.32 0.21
C TYR A 124 -19.12 0.97 -0.46
N GLN A 125 -19.08 0.05 -1.43
CA GLN A 125 -20.24 -0.40 -2.19
C GLN A 125 -20.10 -1.90 -2.49
N ASP A 126 -21.22 -2.62 -2.47
CA ASP A 126 -21.29 -4.06 -2.82
C ASP A 126 -20.26 -4.92 -2.09
N ASN A 127 -20.03 -4.64 -0.80
CA ASN A 127 -19.05 -5.31 0.06
C ASN A 127 -17.57 -5.07 -0.29
N HIS A 128 -17.28 -4.16 -1.22
CA HIS A 128 -15.93 -3.80 -1.65
C HIS A 128 -15.68 -2.30 -1.48
N LEU A 129 -14.40 -1.92 -1.36
CA LEU A 129 -13.98 -0.53 -1.28
C LEU A 129 -13.44 -0.12 -2.65
N VAL A 130 -14.07 0.89 -3.25
CA VAL A 130 -13.72 1.40 -4.56
C VAL A 130 -13.02 2.73 -4.39
N LEU A 131 -11.84 2.89 -5.01
CA LEU A 131 -11.03 4.10 -4.95
C LEU A 131 -11.33 5.02 -6.14
N SER A 132 -11.48 6.31 -5.90
CA SER A 132 -11.68 7.33 -6.93
C SER A 132 -10.51 7.33 -7.93
N GLY A 133 -10.85 7.34 -9.21
CA GLY A 133 -9.93 7.19 -10.32
C GLY A 133 -9.56 5.73 -10.62
N PHE A 134 -10.04 4.74 -9.86
CA PHE A 134 -9.66 3.34 -10.01
C PHE A 134 -10.82 2.35 -9.90
N ASP A 135 -12.04 2.81 -10.16
CA ASP A 135 -13.28 2.04 -10.12
C ASP A 135 -13.27 0.81 -11.04
N GLY A 136 -12.66 0.92 -12.22
CA GLY A 136 -12.53 -0.20 -13.17
C GLY A 136 -11.70 -1.39 -12.67
N LEU A 137 -10.79 -1.20 -11.69
CA LEU A 137 -9.93 -2.28 -11.20
C LEU A 137 -10.70 -3.32 -10.36
N THR A 138 -11.84 -2.94 -9.78
CA THR A 138 -12.65 -3.87 -8.98
C THR A 138 -13.59 -4.74 -9.81
N GLN A 139 -13.86 -4.37 -11.07
CA GLN A 139 -14.76 -5.11 -11.97
C GLN A 139 -14.04 -6.18 -12.79
N SER A 140 -12.78 -6.00 -13.14
CA SER A 140 -12.02 -6.96 -13.96
C SER A 140 -11.85 -8.32 -13.27
N ASP A 141 -11.70 -8.37 -11.94
CA ASP A 141 -11.53 -9.64 -11.21
C ASP A 141 -12.82 -10.46 -11.05
N ALA A 142 -14.01 -9.86 -11.19
CA ALA A 142 -15.29 -10.54 -10.99
C ALA A 142 -15.82 -11.24 -12.26
N SER A 143 -15.34 -10.85 -13.44
CA SER A 143 -15.88 -11.32 -14.72
C SER A 143 -15.05 -12.41 -15.42
N GLU A 144 -13.88 -12.76 -14.89
CA GLU A 144 -12.99 -13.80 -15.44
C GLU A 144 -13.06 -15.15 -14.73
N ALA A 145 -14.06 -15.36 -13.87
CA ALA A 145 -14.24 -16.63 -13.16
C ALA A 145 -14.73 -17.80 -14.04
N ASP A 146 -14.89 -17.64 -15.36
CA ASP A 146 -15.43 -18.67 -16.25
C ASP A 146 -14.65 -18.94 -17.54
N SER A 147 -13.49 -18.32 -17.78
CA SER A 147 -12.65 -18.66 -18.93
C SER A 147 -11.56 -19.65 -18.56
N THR A 148 -11.86 -20.93 -18.82
CA THR A 148 -10.90 -22.04 -18.76
C THR A 148 -9.96 -21.97 -19.97
N GLU A 149 -9.03 -21.01 -20.01
CA GLU A 149 -7.92 -21.04 -20.98
C GLU A 149 -6.59 -20.70 -20.30
N GLN A 150 -5.63 -21.62 -20.45
CA GLN A 150 -4.24 -21.47 -20.04
C GLN A 150 -3.60 -20.35 -20.86
N GLY A 151 -3.42 -19.18 -20.24
CA GLY A 151 -2.61 -18.07 -20.74
C GLY A 151 -1.59 -17.65 -19.68
N GLU A 152 -0.34 -17.51 -20.10
CA GLU A 152 0.79 -17.10 -19.25
C GLU A 152 0.54 -15.73 -18.60
N SER A 153 0.36 -15.73 -17.27
CA SER A 153 0.65 -14.64 -16.34
C SER A 153 0.23 -13.23 -16.79
N ASP A 154 -1.07 -12.94 -16.71
CA ASP A 154 -1.53 -11.55 -16.67
C ASP A 154 -1.24 -10.98 -15.27
N GLN A 155 0.02 -10.62 -15.02
CA GLN A 155 0.38 -9.92 -13.78
C GLN A 155 -0.21 -8.52 -13.87
N THR A 156 -1.32 -8.30 -13.17
CA THR A 156 -1.97 -6.99 -13.07
C THR A 156 -0.94 -5.93 -12.69
N LEU A 157 -1.03 -4.72 -13.23
CA LEU A 157 -0.10 -3.61 -12.91
C LEU A 157 0.03 -3.37 -11.39
N LEU A 158 -1.03 -3.65 -10.63
CA LEU A 158 -1.05 -3.66 -9.18
C LEU A 158 -0.05 -4.66 -8.56
N ASP A 159 0.07 -5.87 -9.11
CA ASP A 159 1.05 -6.87 -8.67
C ASP A 159 2.47 -6.36 -8.88
N LEU A 160 2.74 -5.72 -10.02
CA LEU A 160 4.05 -5.13 -10.29
C LEU A 160 4.38 -4.00 -9.31
N ILE A 161 3.41 -3.14 -8.98
CA ILE A 161 3.59 -2.06 -8.00
C ILE A 161 3.83 -2.64 -6.59
N LEU A 162 3.10 -3.68 -6.20
CA LEU A 162 3.21 -4.28 -4.87
C LEU A 162 4.45 -5.18 -4.72
N ALA A 163 4.93 -5.75 -5.82
CA ALA A 163 6.19 -6.48 -5.91
C ALA A 163 7.42 -5.58 -5.72
N GLN A 164 7.26 -4.26 -5.74
CA GLN A 164 8.38 -3.34 -5.59
C GLN A 164 9.12 -3.54 -4.25
N PRO A 165 10.47 -3.51 -4.26
CA PRO A 165 11.29 -3.74 -3.07
C PRO A 165 10.96 -2.82 -1.89
N ARG A 166 10.58 -1.57 -2.15
CA ARG A 166 10.22 -0.62 -1.11
C ARG A 166 9.14 0.33 -1.60
N ILE A 167 8.09 0.47 -0.81
CA ILE A 167 7.02 1.44 -1.03
C ILE A 167 6.83 2.19 0.29
N GLU A 168 6.77 3.50 0.22
CA GLU A 168 6.59 4.38 1.37
C GLU A 168 5.48 5.39 1.05
N PHE A 169 4.55 5.55 1.97
CA PHE A 169 3.52 6.58 1.95
C PHE A 169 3.69 7.46 3.17
N SER A 170 3.60 8.76 3.00
CA SER A 170 3.66 9.72 4.12
C SER A 170 2.68 10.85 3.92
N ASP A 171 2.19 11.40 5.02
CA ASP A 171 1.32 12.59 5.03
C ASP A 171 0.16 12.49 4.04
N SER A 172 -0.40 11.28 3.89
CA SER A 172 -1.45 10.98 2.91
C SER A 172 -2.79 10.81 3.62
N ALA A 173 -3.90 11.02 2.92
CA ALA A 173 -5.23 10.86 3.47
C ALA A 173 -6.19 10.23 2.45
N ILE A 174 -7.01 9.30 2.92
CA ILE A 174 -8.06 8.68 2.11
C ILE A 174 -9.39 8.93 2.83
N ARG A 175 -10.32 9.61 2.17
CA ARG A 175 -11.68 9.80 2.67
C ARG A 175 -12.56 8.66 2.20
N ILE A 176 -13.10 7.88 3.13
CA ILE A 176 -13.92 6.69 2.88
C ILE A 176 -15.37 7.00 3.23
N GLU A 177 -16.26 6.84 2.26
CA GLU A 177 -17.71 7.06 2.41
C GLU A 177 -18.47 5.72 2.33
N GLY A 178 -19.64 5.63 2.97
CA GLY A 178 -20.49 4.43 2.93
C GLY A 178 -20.09 3.29 3.88
N LEU A 179 -18.88 3.32 4.47
CA LEU A 179 -18.46 2.31 5.46
C LEU A 179 -19.16 2.51 6.82
N TYR A 180 -19.37 3.77 7.21
CA TYR A 180 -20.11 4.22 8.38
C TYR A 180 -21.07 5.34 7.97
N PRO A 181 -22.08 5.68 8.81
CA PRO A 181 -22.99 6.80 8.51
C PRO A 181 -22.26 8.13 8.30
N GLU A 182 -21.15 8.32 9.00
CA GLU A 182 -20.25 9.46 8.82
C GLU A 182 -19.02 9.05 8.01
N PRO A 183 -18.55 9.90 7.08
CA PRO A 183 -17.33 9.67 6.32
C PRO A 183 -16.10 9.49 7.23
N VAL A 184 -15.28 8.51 6.93
CA VAL A 184 -14.05 8.21 7.66
C VAL A 184 -12.85 8.73 6.88
N LEU A 185 -12.12 9.70 7.44
CA LEU A 185 -10.83 10.15 6.95
C LEU A 185 -9.71 9.28 7.55
N LEU A 186 -9.14 8.38 6.74
CA LEU A 186 -7.96 7.61 7.10
C LEU A 186 -6.70 8.41 6.74
N GLY A 187 -6.10 9.06 7.72
CA GLY A 187 -4.77 9.65 7.62
C GLY A 187 -3.67 8.60 7.74
N VAL A 188 -2.75 8.59 6.78
CA VAL A 188 -1.54 7.78 6.73
C VAL A 188 -0.35 8.69 7.00
N HIS A 189 0.09 8.77 8.25
CA HIS A 189 1.25 9.59 8.65
C HIS A 189 2.53 9.02 8.07
N ARG A 190 2.68 7.70 8.22
CA ARG A 190 3.80 6.95 7.67
C ARG A 190 3.38 5.53 7.45
N PHE A 191 3.50 5.03 6.24
CA PHE A 191 3.41 3.62 5.94
C PHE A 191 4.62 3.23 5.10
N ARG A 192 5.28 2.15 5.49
CA ARG A 192 6.45 1.62 4.80
C ARG A 192 6.31 0.13 4.68
N THR A 193 6.54 -0.32 3.47
CA THR A 193 6.67 -1.73 3.17
C THR A 193 8.01 -2.00 2.50
N GLU A 194 8.73 -3.01 2.98
CA GLU A 194 10.07 -3.34 2.51
C GLU A 194 10.25 -4.85 2.34
N ALA A 195 10.67 -5.26 1.14
CA ALA A 195 11.00 -6.63 0.81
C ALA A 195 12.34 -7.03 1.45
N GLY A 196 12.30 -7.95 2.39
CA GLY A 196 13.48 -8.70 2.86
C GLY A 196 13.74 -9.95 2.01
N LYS A 197 14.69 -10.79 2.42
CA LYS A 197 15.10 -11.99 1.64
C LYS A 197 13.99 -13.01 1.38
N ARG A 198 13.06 -13.19 2.32
CA ARG A 198 11.95 -14.18 2.23
C ARG A 198 10.61 -13.64 2.73
N ARG A 199 10.63 -12.45 3.34
CA ARG A 199 9.50 -11.86 4.05
C ARG A 199 9.52 -10.36 3.80
N ARG A 200 8.33 -9.78 3.71
CA ARG A 200 8.08 -8.36 3.58
C ARG A 200 7.74 -7.79 4.95
N TYR A 201 8.35 -6.67 5.30
CA TYR A 201 8.11 -5.98 6.55
C TYR A 201 7.14 -4.83 6.30
N LEU A 202 6.19 -4.64 7.21
CA LEU A 202 5.18 -3.60 7.17
C LEU A 202 5.34 -2.76 8.44
N LEU A 203 5.33 -1.44 8.31
CA LEU A 203 5.37 -0.49 9.41
C LEU A 203 4.42 0.65 9.04
N GLY A 204 3.49 0.98 9.91
CA GLY A 204 2.43 1.93 9.62
C GLY A 204 2.01 2.71 10.85
N GLU A 205 1.76 3.99 10.68
CA GLU A 205 1.23 4.92 11.67
C GLU A 205 0.04 5.62 11.00
N PHE A 206 -1.14 5.43 11.59
CA PHE A 206 -2.40 5.82 10.98
C PHE A 206 -3.27 6.59 11.97
N THR A 207 -4.21 7.37 11.45
CA THR A 207 -5.29 7.97 12.21
C THR A 207 -6.58 7.81 11.42
N ALA A 208 -7.60 7.26 12.04
CA ALA A 208 -8.94 7.24 11.50
C ALA A 208 -9.75 8.33 12.22
N ASP A 209 -10.28 9.28 11.46
CA ASP A 209 -11.16 10.35 11.93
C ASP A 209 -12.54 10.16 11.30
N GLY A 210 -13.60 10.16 12.09
CA GLY A 210 -14.94 9.73 11.66
C GLY A 210 -15.87 9.72 12.87
N PRO A 211 -16.50 8.59 13.24
CA PRO A 211 -17.32 8.49 14.45
C PRO A 211 -16.59 8.91 15.74
N SER A 212 -15.28 8.65 15.81
CA SER A 212 -14.37 9.23 16.80
C SER A 212 -12.95 9.23 16.22
N LYS A 213 -11.99 9.87 16.87
CA LYS A 213 -10.59 9.87 16.42
C LYS A 213 -9.80 8.72 17.04
N ILE A 214 -9.33 7.80 16.20
CA ILE A 214 -8.48 6.66 16.62
C ILE A 214 -7.10 6.79 15.98
N ARG A 215 -6.04 6.70 16.79
CA ARG A 215 -4.67 6.53 16.29
C ARG A 215 -4.22 5.09 16.50
N PHE A 216 -3.62 4.49 15.48
CA PHE A 216 -3.08 3.15 15.57
C PHE A 216 -1.77 2.99 14.81
N GLU A 217 -0.92 2.12 15.33
CA GLU A 217 0.29 1.63 14.70
C GLU A 217 0.09 0.20 14.22
N LEU A 218 0.64 -0.11 13.05
CA LEU A 218 0.67 -1.44 12.49
C LEU A 218 2.11 -1.86 12.20
N LYS A 219 2.52 -3.02 12.68
CA LYS A 219 3.83 -3.62 12.39
C LYS A 219 3.61 -5.05 11.93
N GLY A 220 4.35 -5.48 10.91
CA GLY A 220 4.05 -6.73 10.25
C GLY A 220 5.25 -7.39 9.63
N LYS A 221 5.20 -8.71 9.56
CA LYS A 221 6.15 -9.52 8.81
C LYS A 221 5.39 -10.60 8.05
N VAL A 222 5.27 -10.42 6.75
CA VAL A 222 4.41 -11.23 5.88
C VAL A 222 5.21 -11.89 4.76
N SER A 223 4.68 -12.96 4.19
CA SER A 223 5.23 -13.70 3.05
C SER A 223 4.07 -14.25 2.21
N GLY A 224 4.33 -14.48 0.93
CA GLY A 224 3.28 -14.78 -0.05
C GLY A 224 2.76 -13.51 -0.74
N SER A 225 1.75 -13.68 -1.58
CA SER A 225 1.03 -12.59 -2.25
C SER A 225 -0.33 -12.38 -1.56
N VAL A 226 -0.81 -11.13 -1.54
CA VAL A 226 -2.14 -10.81 -1.03
C VAL A 226 -3.22 -11.21 -2.06
N PHE A 227 -2.86 -11.26 -3.34
CA PHE A 227 -3.76 -11.60 -4.45
C PHE A 227 -3.85 -13.10 -4.72
N GLN A 228 -2.83 -13.86 -4.31
CA GLN A 228 -2.88 -15.32 -4.43
C GLN A 228 -3.51 -15.93 -3.18
N GLN A 229 -4.75 -16.39 -3.33
CA GLN A 229 -5.51 -17.01 -2.25
C GLN A 229 -4.71 -18.17 -1.61
N GLY A 230 -4.68 -18.18 -0.27
CA GLY A 230 -4.00 -19.23 0.49
C GLY A 230 -2.47 -19.17 0.50
N SER A 231 -1.82 -18.18 -0.12
CA SER A 231 -0.35 -18.05 -0.11
C SER A 231 0.17 -17.24 1.10
N LEU A 232 -0.69 -16.36 1.65
CA LEU A 232 -0.30 -15.36 2.63
C LEU A 232 -0.03 -15.99 4.01
N SER A 233 1.16 -15.76 4.56
CA SER A 233 1.56 -16.25 5.89
C SER A 233 2.43 -15.23 6.61
N GLY A 234 2.23 -15.04 7.91
CA GLY A 234 2.92 -13.98 8.64
C GLY A 234 2.36 -13.69 10.01
N GLY A 235 2.88 -12.60 10.59
CA GLY A 235 2.40 -12.03 11.83
C GLY A 235 2.18 -10.53 11.69
N LEU A 236 1.10 -10.04 12.29
CA LEU A 236 0.76 -8.62 12.41
C LEU A 236 0.67 -8.26 13.90
N TYR A 237 1.18 -7.09 14.22
CA TYR A 237 1.04 -6.42 15.50
C TYR A 237 0.32 -5.11 15.25
N ALA A 238 -0.78 -4.88 15.92
CA ALA A 238 -1.48 -3.60 15.92
C ALA A 238 -1.47 -3.04 17.35
N GLN A 239 -1.15 -1.77 17.48
CA GLN A 239 -1.29 -1.02 18.73
C GLN A 239 -2.25 0.12 18.47
N VAL A 240 -3.20 0.28 19.37
CA VAL A 240 -4.19 1.34 19.27
C VAL A 240 -4.14 2.16 20.55
N ASP A 241 -4.05 3.46 20.38
CA ASP A 241 -4.00 4.40 21.49
C ASP A 241 -5.36 4.45 22.19
N ASN A 242 -5.36 5.02 23.41
CA ASN A 242 -6.60 5.19 24.15
C ASN A 242 -7.57 6.12 23.39
N ALA A 243 -8.68 5.54 22.93
CA ALA A 243 -9.70 6.22 22.15
C ALA A 243 -11.10 5.76 22.58
N ASP A 244 -12.12 6.50 22.15
CA ASP A 244 -13.52 6.09 22.30
C ASP A 244 -13.92 5.17 21.15
N TRP A 245 -14.09 3.89 21.46
CA TRP A 245 -14.40 2.86 20.48
C TRP A 245 -15.90 2.68 20.26
N LEU A 246 -16.75 3.15 21.18
CA LEU A 246 -18.17 2.90 21.12
C LEU A 246 -18.82 3.43 19.82
N PRO A 247 -18.45 4.62 19.30
CA PRO A 247 -18.98 5.13 18.04
C PRO A 247 -18.68 4.23 16.83
N TRP A 248 -17.55 3.51 16.86
CA TRP A 248 -17.13 2.60 15.79
C TRP A 248 -17.86 1.26 15.83
N VAL A 249 -18.49 0.89 16.94
CA VAL A 249 -19.31 -0.33 17.03
C VAL A 249 -20.68 -0.04 16.40
N PRO A 250 -21.15 -0.83 15.41
CA PRO A 250 -22.48 -0.65 14.85
C PRO A 250 -23.56 -0.72 15.93
N ALA A 251 -24.56 0.17 15.87
CA ALA A 251 -25.60 0.27 16.91
C ALA A 251 -26.29 -1.08 17.22
N ALA A 252 -26.53 -1.90 16.18
CA ALA A 252 -27.11 -3.24 16.31
C ALA A 252 -26.29 -4.22 17.16
N LYS A 253 -24.99 -3.95 17.37
CA LYS A 253 -24.06 -4.79 18.13
C LYS A 253 -23.66 -4.18 19.49
N ARG A 254 -24.22 -3.03 19.86
CA ARG A 254 -23.93 -2.36 21.16
C ARG A 254 -24.71 -2.96 22.34
N GLY A 255 -25.77 -3.72 22.07
CA GLY A 255 -26.55 -4.41 23.10
C GLY A 255 -25.85 -5.69 23.56
N ILE A 256 -25.69 -5.83 24.87
CA ILE A 256 -25.19 -7.05 25.53
C ILE A 256 -26.28 -7.52 26.49
N ALA A 257 -27.04 -8.53 26.08
CA ALA A 257 -28.21 -9.02 26.83
C ALA A 257 -29.22 -7.89 27.13
N SER A 258 -29.52 -7.64 28.42
CA SER A 258 -30.43 -6.56 28.87
C SER A 258 -29.71 -5.24 29.18
N ALA A 259 -28.44 -5.10 28.77
CA ALA A 259 -27.62 -3.91 28.95
C ALA A 259 -27.22 -3.31 27.60
N SER A 260 -27.08 -2.00 27.54
CA SER A 260 -26.43 -1.29 26.45
C SER A 260 -25.09 -0.73 26.92
N LEU A 261 -24.07 -0.89 26.07
CA LEU A 261 -22.77 -0.26 26.30
C LEU A 261 -22.88 1.24 26.08
N ALA A 262 -22.66 2.03 27.14
CA ALA A 262 -22.77 3.49 27.14
C ALA A 262 -21.42 4.19 26.96
N ASN A 263 -20.32 3.53 27.37
CA ASN A 263 -18.96 4.05 27.19
C ASN A 263 -17.97 2.91 26.94
N LEU A 264 -17.05 3.11 25.99
CA LEU A 264 -15.97 2.15 25.69
C LEU A 264 -14.67 2.91 25.37
N ASN A 265 -14.04 3.44 26.40
CA ASN A 265 -12.78 4.15 26.27
C ASN A 265 -11.61 3.24 26.64
N GLY A 266 -10.68 3.06 25.73
CA GLY A 266 -9.52 2.19 25.97
C GLY A 266 -8.53 2.17 24.84
N GLY A 267 -7.36 1.61 25.11
CA GLY A 267 -6.36 1.26 24.11
C GLY A 267 -6.10 -0.24 24.12
N GLY A 268 -5.31 -0.71 23.17
CA GLY A 268 -5.02 -2.14 23.12
C GLY A 268 -3.88 -2.50 22.20
N ARG A 269 -3.34 -3.69 22.41
CA ARG A 269 -2.32 -4.32 21.59
C ARG A 269 -2.85 -5.66 21.11
N PHE A 270 -2.70 -5.91 19.82
CA PHE A 270 -3.23 -7.09 19.16
C PHE A 270 -2.10 -7.75 18.36
N TRP A 271 -1.92 -9.05 18.56
CA TRP A 271 -1.02 -9.87 17.77
C TRP A 271 -1.85 -10.89 17.01
N LEU A 272 -1.66 -10.94 15.70
CA LEU A 272 -2.36 -11.83 14.78
C LEU A 272 -1.32 -12.67 14.03
N ASN A 273 -1.38 -13.98 14.17
CA ASN A 273 -0.61 -14.90 13.33
C ASN A 273 -1.54 -15.60 12.34
N PHE A 274 -1.14 -15.63 11.08
CA PHE A 274 -1.87 -16.31 10.01
C PHE A 274 -0.94 -17.17 9.16
N SER A 275 -1.51 -18.23 8.61
CA SER A 275 -0.81 -19.18 7.76
C SER A 275 -1.76 -19.67 6.68
N LYS A 276 -1.28 -19.64 5.44
CA LYS A 276 -2.05 -19.98 4.24
C LYS A 276 -3.40 -19.23 4.15
N GLY A 277 -3.38 -17.93 4.44
CA GLY A 277 -4.57 -17.07 4.42
C GLY A 277 -5.53 -17.26 5.60
N GLU A 278 -5.30 -18.24 6.47
CA GLU A 278 -6.15 -18.49 7.63
C GLU A 278 -5.53 -17.92 8.90
N ILE A 279 -6.36 -17.30 9.74
CA ILE A 279 -5.97 -16.86 11.08
C ILE A 279 -5.71 -18.09 11.94
N LYS A 280 -4.52 -18.19 12.53
CA LYS A 280 -4.11 -19.29 13.41
C LYS A 280 -4.16 -18.92 14.88
N GLU A 281 -3.84 -17.67 15.20
CA GLU A 281 -3.78 -17.19 16.57
C GLU A 281 -4.09 -15.71 16.64
N ILE A 282 -4.88 -15.32 17.64
CA ILE A 282 -5.14 -13.94 18.02
C ILE A 282 -4.82 -13.81 19.51
N LEU A 283 -3.89 -12.93 19.84
CA LEU A 283 -3.61 -12.52 21.21
C LEU A 283 -3.94 -11.04 21.33
N SER A 284 -4.64 -10.66 22.39
CA SER A 284 -5.00 -9.27 22.65
C SER A 284 -4.71 -8.91 24.10
N ASP A 285 -4.13 -7.73 24.30
CA ASP A 285 -3.98 -7.10 25.60
C ASP A 285 -4.67 -5.73 25.51
N VAL A 286 -5.79 -5.60 26.21
CA VAL A 286 -6.67 -4.42 26.09
C VAL A 286 -6.80 -3.77 27.44
N GLN A 287 -6.64 -2.45 27.47
CA GLN A 287 -6.77 -1.64 28.66
C GLN A 287 -7.89 -0.64 28.46
N PHE A 288 -8.99 -0.83 29.19
CA PHE A 288 -10.10 0.11 29.21
C PHE A 288 -9.93 1.09 30.37
N SER A 289 -10.03 2.38 30.04
CA SER A 289 -10.00 3.47 31.01
C SER A 289 -11.38 3.64 31.66
N ASN A 290 -12.46 3.43 30.90
CA ASN A 290 -13.81 3.48 31.41
C ASN A 290 -14.72 2.55 30.60
N ILE A 291 -15.57 1.79 31.28
CA ILE A 291 -16.64 0.98 30.70
C ILE A 291 -17.91 1.29 31.48
N GLU A 292 -18.93 1.76 30.78
CA GLU A 292 -20.23 2.06 31.38
C GLU A 292 -21.31 1.21 30.70
N LEU A 293 -22.11 0.55 31.52
CA LEU A 293 -23.19 -0.33 31.09
C LEU A 293 -24.49 0.21 31.68
N GLU A 294 -25.42 0.57 30.81
CA GLU A 294 -26.76 0.96 31.22
C GLU A 294 -27.69 -0.25 31.07
N THR A 295 -28.44 -0.56 32.12
CA THR A 295 -29.44 -1.64 32.09
C THR A 295 -30.82 -1.01 32.15
N SER A 296 -31.65 -1.29 31.16
CA SER A 296 -33.07 -0.96 31.24
C SER A 296 -33.77 -2.06 32.02
N ASN A 297 -33.94 -1.88 33.33
CA ASN A 297 -34.71 -2.81 34.16
C ASN A 297 -35.71 -2.05 35.05
N GLU A 298 -36.95 -2.52 35.12
CA GLU A 298 -38.02 -1.91 35.94
C GLU A 298 -37.86 -2.21 37.45
N ILE A 299 -36.86 -3.02 37.81
CA ILE A 299 -36.63 -3.47 39.19
C ILE A 299 -35.88 -2.37 39.95
N LYS A 300 -36.56 -1.72 40.91
CA LYS A 300 -35.94 -0.79 41.85
C LYS A 300 -34.84 -1.51 42.65
N PRO A 301 -33.67 -0.88 42.88
CA PRO A 301 -32.60 -1.50 43.67
C PRO A 301 -33.12 -1.89 45.06
N PRO A 302 -32.85 -3.11 45.54
CA PRO A 302 -33.32 -3.54 46.85
C PRO A 302 -32.76 -2.59 47.92
N HIS A 303 -33.65 -2.03 48.73
CA HIS A 303 -33.24 -1.27 49.90
C HIS A 303 -32.64 -2.24 50.92
N ILE A 304 -31.32 -2.24 51.03
CA ILE A 304 -30.64 -2.89 52.15
C ILE A 304 -30.93 -2.02 53.37
N LEU A 305 -31.87 -2.48 54.20
CA LEU A 305 -32.05 -1.93 55.54
C LEU A 305 -30.77 -2.27 56.32
N ASN A 306 -30.03 -1.23 56.74
CA ASN A 306 -28.97 -1.40 57.72
C ASN A 306 -29.64 -1.89 59.02
N LEU A 307 -29.38 -3.15 59.39
CA LEU A 307 -29.73 -3.72 60.69
C LEU A 307 -28.82 -3.18 61.79
#